data_AF-A0A6B9ZNU6-F1
#
_entry.id   AF-A0A6B9ZNU6-F1
#
_cell.length_a   1.000
_cell.length_b   1.000
_cell.length_c   1.000
_cell.angle_alpha   90.00
_cell.angle_beta   90.00
_cell.angle_gamma   90.00
#
_symmetry.space_group_name_H-M   'P 1'
#
loop_
_entity.id
_entity.type
_entity.pdbx_description
1 polymer ?
#
loop_
_entity_poly.entity_id
_entity_poly.type
_entity_poly.pdbx_seq_one_letter_code
_entity_poly.pdbx_strand_id
1 'polypeptide(L)'
;MKKFTHSCLKIFFMTCLLLAGSIPVFSQVGIYGGGPIYKNRSYSINELRNSGYTVVVVWTIHIDASGNFNFNAEFPLIQNGTYIGASSYPNFVDDMARLKSAPTTINRLEFCLSAWGSATFTNIKNLINAQGTGSTSTLYKNFQALRNTFPMVDAIGFDDESAYDVSSATALAVMLGNLGFKVSLVPYTNASYWTSVATNTNNQRPGTVDRVDLQCYAGGAGNSPCNWNFGSIPVYAGLWDAEKTTSQVQSQLNTWKNSCNARVQGGFMWLYDDIDNSPQTAAYATAIRNVFGGGTLSTAAVTFYRDCNYGGLAISLPTGDYTLSRLQSFGIRNDDISSVTVNSGYSTRLYQNDNYGGTSLALTASNACLVAAGWNDLASSLIVRSGSGARVAEDPSVQKSIIPVIPIAGNFTLYPNPVASELRWQAGVDLTGAQLQIFDLSGKLIRSARNVANRLDVSGLHTGVYTLVIRSNGSVITRQFVKQ
;
A
#
# COMPACT_ATOMS: atom_id res chain seq x y z
N MET A 1 37.79 -55.86 24.99
CA MET A 1 36.35 -55.87 25.34
C MET A 1 36.00 -54.61 26.11
N LYS A 2 34.84 -54.03 25.79
CA LYS A 2 34.42 -52.63 25.99
C LYS A 2 34.40 -52.17 27.45
N LYS A 3 34.84 -50.92 27.71
CA LYS A 3 34.38 -50.10 28.85
C LYS A 3 33.81 -48.79 28.33
N PHE A 4 32.59 -48.51 28.76
CA PHE A 4 31.82 -47.29 28.52
C PHE A 4 32.49 -46.09 29.19
N THR A 5 32.62 -44.97 28.48
CA THR A 5 32.90 -43.65 29.04
C THR A 5 31.75 -42.70 28.70
N HIS A 6 31.13 -42.14 29.75
CA HIS A 6 30.11 -41.10 29.66
C HIS A 6 30.74 -39.78 29.21
N SER A 7 30.16 -39.16 28.17
CA SER A 7 30.56 -37.85 27.67
C SER A 7 29.70 -36.76 28.31
N CYS A 8 30.33 -35.83 29.03
CA CYS A 8 29.71 -34.61 29.57
C CYS A 8 29.31 -33.67 28.43
N LEU A 9 28.02 -33.34 28.31
CA LEU A 9 27.52 -32.31 27.40
C LEU A 9 27.38 -30.98 28.18
N LYS A 10 28.29 -30.04 27.92
CA LYS A 10 28.17 -28.64 28.37
C LYS A 10 27.17 -27.92 27.45
N ILE A 11 26.04 -27.48 28.01
CA ILE A 11 25.05 -26.64 27.32
C ILE A 11 25.52 -25.18 27.40
N PHE A 12 25.83 -24.59 26.25
CA PHE A 12 26.09 -23.16 26.10
C PHE A 12 24.78 -22.49 25.65
N PHE A 13 24.15 -21.70 26.53
CA PHE A 13 23.03 -20.84 26.13
C PHE A 13 23.58 -19.66 25.33
N MET A 14 23.42 -19.70 24.00
CA MET A 14 23.71 -18.56 23.13
C MET A 14 22.42 -17.77 22.93
N THR A 15 22.31 -16.65 23.62
CA THR A 15 21.22 -15.67 23.47
C THR A 15 21.25 -15.12 22.05
N CYS A 16 20.31 -15.57 21.22
CA CYS A 16 20.16 -15.08 19.85
C CYS A 16 19.41 -13.74 19.90
N LEU A 17 20.17 -12.64 19.83
CA LEU A 17 19.63 -11.29 19.69
C LEU A 17 18.99 -11.19 18.29
N LEU A 18 17.66 -11.34 18.22
CA LEU A 18 16.87 -11.08 17.02
C LEU A 18 16.89 -9.57 16.72
N LEU A 19 17.84 -9.12 15.92
CA LEU A 19 17.78 -7.82 15.27
C LEU A 19 16.69 -7.89 14.19
N ALA A 20 15.49 -7.43 14.55
CA ALA A 20 14.43 -7.15 13.59
C ALA A 20 14.91 -6.02 12.66
N GLY A 21 15.33 -6.39 11.45
CA GLY A 21 15.61 -5.43 10.38
C GLY A 21 14.29 -4.78 9.95
N SER A 22 14.05 -3.56 10.44
CA SER A 22 12.98 -2.70 9.97
C SER A 22 13.17 -2.42 8.48
N ILE A 23 12.24 -2.88 7.65
CA ILE A 23 12.06 -2.36 6.29
C ILE A 23 11.91 -0.84 6.45
N PRO A 24 12.59 0.01 5.66
CA PRO A 24 12.38 1.44 5.75
C PRO A 24 10.93 1.73 5.39
N VAL A 25 10.12 2.01 6.41
CA VAL A 25 8.79 2.60 6.24
C VAL A 25 9.06 3.97 5.66
N PHE A 26 8.74 4.18 4.39
CA PHE A 26 8.76 5.53 3.83
C PHE A 26 7.84 6.40 4.67
N SER A 27 8.35 7.53 5.11
CA SER A 27 7.63 8.46 5.96
C SER A 27 6.33 8.88 5.29
N GLN A 28 5.23 8.77 6.03
CA GLN A 28 3.90 9.04 5.49
C GLN A 28 3.49 10.48 5.78
N VAL A 29 2.92 11.11 4.75
CA VAL A 29 2.44 12.49 4.76
C VAL A 29 0.95 12.45 4.48
N GLY A 30 0.15 12.71 5.50
CA GLY A 30 -1.30 12.55 5.46
C GLY A 30 -2.07 13.85 5.29
N ILE A 31 -3.27 13.74 4.75
CA ILE A 31 -4.26 14.81 4.78
C ILE A 31 -5.65 14.22 5.04
N TYR A 32 -6.38 14.84 5.97
CA TYR A 32 -7.80 14.59 6.16
C TYR A 32 -8.58 15.54 5.26
N GLY A 33 -9.71 15.09 4.72
CA GLY A 33 -10.60 15.93 3.93
C GLY A 33 -11.99 15.34 3.86
N GLY A 34 -13.00 16.20 3.88
CA GLY A 34 -14.41 15.81 3.84
C GLY A 34 -15.09 16.16 2.52
N GLY A 35 -16.16 16.95 2.63
CA GLY A 35 -17.07 17.30 1.54
C GLY A 35 -16.39 17.63 0.20
N PRO A 36 -15.40 18.52 0.17
CA PRO A 36 -14.73 18.94 -1.06
C PRO A 36 -14.20 17.79 -1.92
N ILE A 37 -13.71 16.70 -1.31
CA ILE A 37 -13.14 15.56 -2.06
C ILE A 37 -14.14 14.99 -3.07
N TYR A 38 -15.43 14.92 -2.72
CA TYR A 38 -16.47 14.33 -3.56
C TYR A 38 -17.47 15.35 -4.13
N LYS A 39 -17.60 16.54 -3.53
CA LYS A 39 -18.38 17.66 -4.08
C LYS A 39 -17.68 18.35 -5.24
N ASN A 40 -16.35 18.51 -5.15
CA ASN A 40 -15.57 19.37 -6.03
C ASN A 40 -14.64 18.56 -6.96
N ARG A 41 -15.14 17.43 -7.46
CA ARG A 41 -14.39 16.46 -8.26
C ARG A 41 -13.68 17.03 -9.50
N SER A 42 -14.09 18.20 -9.98
CA SER A 42 -13.48 18.89 -11.13
C SER A 42 -12.00 19.23 -10.88
N TYR A 43 -11.60 19.44 -9.63
CA TYR A 43 -10.20 19.70 -9.27
C TYR A 43 -9.67 18.77 -8.17
N SER A 44 -10.46 18.41 -7.16
CA SER A 44 -9.92 17.85 -5.91
C SER A 44 -9.11 16.57 -6.09
N ILE A 45 -9.57 15.66 -6.94
CA ILE A 45 -8.86 14.40 -7.19
C ILE A 45 -7.48 14.65 -7.82
N ASN A 46 -7.39 15.57 -8.79
CA ASN A 46 -6.11 15.87 -9.44
C ASN A 46 -5.21 16.73 -8.55
N GLU A 47 -5.78 17.66 -7.78
CA GLU A 47 -5.02 18.44 -6.81
C GLU A 47 -4.37 17.55 -5.75
N LEU A 48 -5.15 16.66 -5.11
CA LEU A 48 -4.63 15.71 -4.12
C LEU A 48 -3.56 14.79 -4.73
N ARG A 49 -3.78 14.26 -5.94
CA ARG A 49 -2.78 13.41 -6.60
C ARG A 49 -1.45 14.12 -6.85
N ASN A 50 -1.49 15.42 -7.14
CA ASN A 50 -0.34 16.25 -7.45
C ASN A 50 0.25 16.99 -6.23
N SER A 51 -0.39 16.87 -5.05
CA SER A 51 -0.03 17.59 -3.83
C SER A 51 1.29 17.13 -3.19
N GLY A 52 1.65 15.86 -3.35
CA GLY A 52 2.74 15.23 -2.61
C GLY A 52 2.34 14.53 -1.31
N TYR A 53 1.05 14.50 -0.95
CA TYR A 53 0.54 13.62 0.11
C TYR A 53 0.68 12.15 -0.28
N THR A 54 0.96 11.29 0.68
CA THR A 54 1.03 9.83 0.49
C THR A 54 -0.18 9.11 1.04
N VAL A 55 -0.87 9.73 2.01
CA VAL A 55 -2.08 9.22 2.65
C VAL A 55 -3.19 10.25 2.48
N VAL A 56 -4.34 9.81 2.00
CA VAL A 56 -5.57 10.62 2.03
C VAL A 56 -6.57 9.90 2.93
N VAL A 57 -7.11 10.62 3.90
CA VAL A 57 -8.19 10.15 4.76
C VAL A 57 -9.44 10.91 4.38
N VAL A 58 -10.41 10.23 3.77
CA VAL A 58 -11.69 10.83 3.42
C VAL A 58 -12.60 10.71 4.63
N TRP A 59 -12.84 11.86 5.27
CA TRP A 59 -13.54 12.02 6.52
C TRP A 59 -14.99 12.45 6.24
N THR A 60 -16.04 11.81 6.76
CA THR A 60 -16.08 10.62 7.63
C THR A 60 -17.35 9.80 7.41
N ILE A 61 -17.42 8.58 7.92
CA ILE A 61 -18.62 7.75 7.93
C ILE A 61 -19.26 7.82 9.33
N HIS A 62 -20.55 8.17 9.37
CA HIS A 62 -21.40 8.04 10.54
C HIS A 62 -22.23 6.76 10.47
N ILE A 63 -22.41 6.09 11.61
CA ILE A 63 -23.21 4.87 11.72
C ILE A 63 -24.38 5.14 12.66
N ASP A 64 -25.60 5.03 12.14
CA ASP A 64 -26.81 5.21 12.92
C ASP A 64 -27.11 4.00 13.83
N ALA A 65 -28.15 4.10 14.66
CA ALA A 65 -28.54 3.02 15.58
C ALA A 65 -29.02 1.74 14.88
N SER A 66 -29.43 1.83 13.60
CA SER A 66 -29.80 0.67 12.77
C SER A 66 -28.59 0.06 12.07
N GLY A 67 -27.42 0.69 12.14
CA GLY A 67 -26.18 0.27 11.51
C GLY A 67 -25.98 0.83 10.11
N ASN A 68 -26.83 1.72 9.61
CA ASN A 68 -26.68 2.31 8.27
C ASN A 68 -25.53 3.31 8.25
N PHE A 69 -24.81 3.36 7.13
CA PHE A 69 -23.68 4.25 6.95
C PHE A 69 -24.14 5.50 6.20
N ASN A 70 -23.80 6.66 6.72
CA ASN A 70 -23.94 7.93 6.04
C ASN A 70 -22.55 8.59 5.96
N PHE A 71 -22.20 9.13 4.80
CA PHE A 71 -20.93 9.84 4.63
C PHE A 71 -21.12 11.32 4.95
N ASN A 72 -20.34 11.81 5.92
CA ASN A 72 -20.27 13.18 6.45
C ASN A 72 -21.59 13.74 7.00
N ALA A 73 -22.55 12.87 7.32
CA ALA A 73 -23.94 13.24 7.60
C ALA A 73 -24.66 13.88 6.40
N GLU A 74 -24.10 13.76 5.19
CA GLU A 74 -24.58 14.40 3.98
C GLU A 74 -25.35 13.45 3.06
N PHE A 75 -24.93 12.19 2.95
CA PHE A 75 -25.61 11.25 2.06
C PHE A 75 -25.52 9.79 2.53
N PRO A 76 -26.55 8.97 2.25
CA PRO A 76 -26.53 7.55 2.60
C PRO A 76 -25.49 6.82 1.76
N LEU A 77 -24.63 6.04 2.42
CA LEU A 77 -23.53 5.32 1.78
C LEU A 77 -23.88 3.84 1.62
N ILE A 78 -24.20 3.16 2.73
CA ILE A 78 -24.48 1.72 2.77
C ILE A 78 -25.67 1.45 3.67
N GLN A 79 -26.58 0.62 3.19
CA GLN A 79 -27.74 0.16 3.94
C GLN A 79 -27.97 -1.32 3.65
N ASN A 80 -28.23 -2.11 4.70
CA ASN A 80 -28.56 -3.54 4.58
C ASN A 80 -27.61 -4.37 3.69
N GLY A 81 -26.30 -4.13 3.80
CA GLY A 81 -25.27 -4.83 3.03
C GLY A 81 -25.17 -4.39 1.57
N THR A 82 -25.75 -3.26 1.20
CA THR A 82 -25.73 -2.72 -0.17
C THR A 82 -25.17 -1.31 -0.21
N TYR A 83 -24.27 -1.03 -1.15
CA TYR A 83 -23.85 0.33 -1.47
C TYR A 83 -24.95 1.08 -2.22
N ILE A 84 -25.37 2.21 -1.67
CA ILE A 84 -26.46 3.05 -2.21
C ILE A 84 -26.03 4.50 -2.48
N GLY A 85 -24.78 4.85 -2.14
CA GLY A 85 -24.25 6.21 -2.28
C GLY A 85 -24.15 6.70 -3.72
N ALA A 86 -24.18 5.82 -4.72
CA ALA A 86 -24.21 6.20 -6.13
C ALA A 86 -25.46 7.02 -6.51
N SER A 87 -26.54 6.90 -5.72
CA SER A 87 -27.74 7.72 -5.93
C SER A 87 -27.51 9.21 -5.65
N SER A 88 -26.55 9.54 -4.79
CA SER A 88 -26.16 10.93 -4.47
C SER A 88 -24.89 11.36 -5.21
N TYR A 89 -23.86 10.50 -5.22
CA TYR A 89 -22.57 10.76 -5.84
C TYR A 89 -22.17 9.60 -6.77
N PRO A 90 -22.66 9.58 -8.03
CA PRO A 90 -22.49 8.43 -8.92
C PRO A 90 -21.04 8.13 -9.30
N ASN A 91 -20.14 9.11 -9.19
CA ASN A 91 -18.73 8.97 -9.51
C ASN A 91 -17.85 8.66 -8.28
N PHE A 92 -18.42 8.57 -7.08
CA PHE A 92 -17.66 8.53 -5.84
C PHE A 92 -16.66 7.36 -5.80
N VAL A 93 -17.08 6.16 -6.19
CA VAL A 93 -16.22 4.97 -6.24
C VAL A 93 -15.04 5.17 -7.19
N ASP A 94 -15.30 5.67 -8.39
CA ASP A 94 -14.28 5.86 -9.42
C ASP A 94 -13.30 6.98 -9.05
N ASP A 95 -13.78 8.04 -8.41
CA ASP A 95 -12.95 9.13 -7.91
C ASP A 95 -12.03 8.67 -6.76
N MET A 96 -12.48 7.77 -5.88
CA MET A 96 -11.63 7.14 -4.87
C MET A 96 -10.51 6.30 -5.49
N ALA A 97 -10.81 5.51 -6.53
CA ALA A 97 -9.79 4.74 -7.27
C ALA A 97 -8.73 5.66 -7.90
N ARG A 98 -9.19 6.77 -8.50
CA ARG A 98 -8.32 7.74 -9.16
C ARG A 98 -7.28 8.35 -8.23
N LEU A 99 -7.53 8.49 -6.93
CA LEU A 99 -6.54 9.01 -5.97
C LEU A 99 -5.22 8.21 -5.97
N LYS A 100 -5.26 6.90 -6.23
CA LYS A 100 -4.06 6.03 -6.31
C LYS A 100 -3.53 5.85 -7.74
N SER A 101 -4.19 6.46 -8.74
CA SER A 101 -3.78 6.39 -10.15
C SER A 101 -2.53 7.26 -10.39
N ALA A 102 -1.55 6.75 -11.13
CA ALA A 102 -0.34 7.48 -11.46
C ALA A 102 -0.59 8.62 -12.49
N PRO A 103 0.16 9.73 -12.47
CA PRO A 103 1.17 10.06 -11.48
C PRO A 103 0.53 10.46 -10.15
N THR A 104 1.07 9.91 -9.06
CA THR A 104 0.70 10.31 -7.69
C THR A 104 1.73 9.78 -6.68
N THR A 105 1.84 10.43 -5.53
CA THR A 105 2.52 9.91 -4.34
C THR A 105 1.59 9.15 -3.40
N ILE A 106 0.27 9.24 -3.61
CA ILE A 106 -0.74 8.59 -2.78
C ILE A 106 -0.63 7.08 -2.96
N ASN A 107 -0.33 6.38 -1.87
CA ASN A 107 -0.23 4.93 -1.84
C ASN A 107 -1.15 4.31 -0.78
N ARG A 108 -1.82 5.15 0.01
CA ARG A 108 -2.78 4.75 1.03
C ARG A 108 -4.01 5.65 0.99
N LEU A 109 -5.19 5.04 0.93
CA LEU A 109 -6.48 5.71 1.05
C LEU A 109 -7.23 5.14 2.24
N GLU A 110 -7.80 6.01 3.07
CA GLU A 110 -8.61 5.59 4.22
C GLU A 110 -9.98 6.27 4.19
N PHE A 111 -10.98 5.59 4.76
CA PHE A 111 -12.18 6.26 5.26
C PHE A 111 -12.10 6.37 6.77
N CYS A 112 -12.57 7.47 7.36
CA CYS A 112 -12.66 7.59 8.81
C CYS A 112 -14.08 7.23 9.30
N LEU A 113 -14.21 6.83 10.56
CA LEU A 113 -15.47 6.71 11.26
C LEU A 113 -15.58 7.79 12.32
N SER A 114 -16.77 8.37 12.46
CA SER A 114 -17.12 9.31 13.52
C SER A 114 -16.44 10.69 13.40
N ALA A 115 -16.80 11.55 14.35
CA ALA A 115 -16.30 12.90 14.57
C ALA A 115 -16.69 13.32 16.00
N TRP A 116 -16.17 14.46 16.47
CA TRP A 116 -16.65 15.08 17.71
C TRP A 116 -18.18 15.17 17.78
N GLY A 117 -18.76 14.78 18.91
CA GLY A 117 -20.23 14.81 19.13
C GLY A 117 -21.03 13.70 18.43
N SER A 118 -20.39 12.83 17.65
CA SER A 118 -21.05 11.72 16.95
C SER A 118 -21.41 10.56 17.87
N ALA A 119 -22.59 9.96 17.65
CA ALA A 119 -23.04 8.75 18.34
C ALA A 119 -22.52 7.44 17.71
N THR A 120 -21.73 7.51 16.63
CA THR A 120 -21.24 6.36 15.85
C THR A 120 -20.68 5.24 16.73
N PHE A 121 -19.70 5.51 17.59
CA PHE A 121 -19.09 4.46 18.42
C PHE A 121 -20.02 3.92 19.52
N THR A 122 -20.96 4.74 20.01
CA THR A 122 -22.03 4.26 20.91
C THR A 122 -22.97 3.31 20.17
N ASN A 123 -23.36 3.62 18.93
CA ASN A 123 -24.20 2.76 18.10
C ASN A 123 -23.48 1.46 17.74
N ILE A 124 -22.20 1.53 17.37
CA ILE A 124 -21.35 0.35 17.11
C ILE A 124 -21.33 -0.56 18.33
N LYS A 125 -21.05 -0.01 19.53
CA LYS A 125 -21.07 -0.77 20.77
C LYS A 125 -22.40 -1.49 20.98
N ASN A 126 -23.51 -0.79 20.81
CA ASN A 126 -24.85 -1.37 20.99
C ASN A 126 -25.14 -2.48 19.96
N LEU A 127 -24.76 -2.28 18.70
CA LEU A 127 -24.92 -3.28 17.65
C LEU A 127 -24.05 -4.51 17.88
N ILE A 128 -22.80 -4.34 18.31
CA ILE A 128 -21.91 -5.46 18.67
C ILE A 128 -22.46 -6.23 19.87
N ASN A 129 -22.96 -5.55 20.89
CA ASN A 129 -23.58 -6.20 22.05
C ASN A 129 -24.83 -7.00 21.65
N ALA A 130 -25.62 -6.49 20.70
CA ALA A 130 -26.86 -7.12 20.27
C ALA A 130 -26.65 -8.27 19.26
N GLN A 131 -25.66 -8.17 18.38
CA GLN A 131 -25.54 -9.02 17.19
C GLN A 131 -24.16 -9.69 17.02
N GLY A 132 -23.16 -9.26 17.79
CA GLY A 132 -21.77 -9.62 17.58
C GLY A 132 -21.19 -9.07 16.27
N THR A 133 -20.04 -9.62 15.87
CA THR A 133 -19.28 -9.22 14.68
C THR A 133 -19.23 -10.32 13.60
N GLY A 134 -20.05 -11.36 13.74
CA GLY A 134 -20.14 -12.46 12.78
C GLY A 134 -20.81 -12.05 11.46
N SER A 135 -20.72 -12.90 10.43
CA SER A 135 -21.20 -12.61 9.08
C SER A 135 -22.69 -12.32 8.95
N THR A 136 -23.47 -12.68 9.97
CA THR A 136 -24.91 -12.41 10.04
C THR A 136 -25.25 -11.02 10.58
N SER A 137 -24.32 -10.34 11.28
CA SER A 137 -24.56 -9.04 11.90
C SER A 137 -24.64 -7.91 10.87
N THR A 138 -25.37 -6.85 11.20
CA THR A 138 -25.55 -5.68 10.32
C THR A 138 -24.20 -5.01 10.04
N LEU A 139 -23.37 -4.82 11.06
CA LEU A 139 -22.06 -4.21 10.91
C LEU A 139 -21.17 -5.00 9.94
N TYR A 140 -21.11 -6.33 10.07
CA TYR A 140 -20.31 -7.15 9.17
C TYR A 140 -20.77 -7.00 7.73
N LYS A 141 -22.09 -7.13 7.47
CA LYS A 141 -22.65 -7.03 6.13
C LYS A 141 -22.37 -5.67 5.50
N ASN A 142 -22.51 -4.59 6.26
CA ASN A 142 -22.27 -3.24 5.75
C ASN A 142 -20.79 -2.98 5.47
N PHE A 143 -19.86 -3.41 6.34
CA PHE A 143 -18.43 -3.30 6.06
C PHE A 143 -17.95 -4.23 4.95
N GLN A 144 -18.56 -5.41 4.77
CA GLN A 144 -18.28 -6.27 3.63
C GLN A 144 -18.71 -5.60 2.32
N ALA A 145 -19.89 -4.99 2.30
CA ALA A 145 -20.35 -4.19 1.16
C ALA A 145 -19.40 -3.02 0.87
N LEU A 146 -18.89 -2.35 1.92
CA LEU A 146 -17.88 -1.31 1.79
C LEU A 146 -16.60 -1.85 1.14
N ARG A 147 -16.07 -2.98 1.63
CA ARG A 147 -14.84 -3.60 1.09
C ARG A 147 -14.99 -3.98 -0.38
N ASN A 148 -16.11 -4.59 -0.73
CA ASN A 148 -16.39 -5.04 -2.09
C ASN A 148 -16.55 -3.85 -3.05
N THR A 149 -17.13 -2.76 -2.58
CA THR A 149 -17.36 -1.55 -3.37
C THR A 149 -16.08 -0.72 -3.53
N PHE A 150 -15.30 -0.61 -2.45
CA PHE A 150 -14.11 0.24 -2.36
C PHE A 150 -12.84 -0.59 -2.05
N PRO A 151 -12.43 -1.51 -2.94
CA PRO A 151 -11.26 -2.36 -2.70
C PRO A 151 -9.94 -1.57 -2.64
N MET A 152 -9.93 -0.34 -3.17
CA MET A 152 -8.81 0.60 -3.12
C MET A 152 -8.62 1.29 -1.77
N VAL A 153 -9.62 1.26 -0.88
CA VAL A 153 -9.54 1.80 0.48
C VAL A 153 -8.80 0.80 1.35
N ASP A 154 -7.67 1.23 1.88
CA ASP A 154 -6.70 0.38 2.60
C ASP A 154 -7.06 0.23 4.08
N ALA A 155 -7.64 1.28 4.69
CA ALA A 155 -7.92 1.29 6.13
C ALA A 155 -9.19 2.05 6.50
N ILE A 156 -9.66 1.77 7.72
CA ILE A 156 -10.73 2.49 8.38
C ILE A 156 -10.18 3.17 9.64
N GLY A 157 -10.25 4.50 9.70
CA GLY A 157 -9.81 5.30 10.84
C GLY A 157 -10.85 5.37 11.94
N PHE A 158 -10.41 5.27 13.19
CA PHE A 158 -11.27 5.36 14.36
C PHE A 158 -11.10 6.72 15.04
N ASP A 159 -12.09 7.59 14.86
CA ASP A 159 -12.19 8.90 15.52
C ASP A 159 -13.23 8.83 16.67
N ASP A 160 -13.00 7.90 17.60
CA ASP A 160 -13.84 7.73 18.80
C ASP A 160 -13.53 8.79 19.84
N GLU A 161 -14.34 9.84 19.83
CA GLU A 161 -14.25 10.95 20.77
C GLU A 161 -15.36 10.93 21.84
N SER A 162 -16.13 9.84 21.94
CA SER A 162 -17.31 9.81 22.80
C SER A 162 -17.49 8.53 23.61
N ALA A 163 -17.39 7.35 22.99
CA ALA A 163 -17.79 6.10 23.63
C ALA A 163 -16.68 5.48 24.49
N TYR A 164 -15.43 5.51 24.00
CA TYR A 164 -14.23 4.99 24.67
C TYR A 164 -14.37 3.56 25.24
N ASP A 165 -15.10 2.69 24.54
CA ASP A 165 -15.34 1.31 24.96
C ASP A 165 -14.34 0.34 24.30
N VAL A 166 -13.32 -0.07 25.06
CA VAL A 166 -12.19 -0.88 24.54
C VAL A 166 -12.67 -2.19 23.90
N SER A 167 -13.67 -2.84 24.50
CA SER A 167 -14.14 -4.15 24.06
C SER A 167 -14.77 -4.10 22.68
N SER A 168 -15.73 -3.19 22.47
CA SER A 168 -16.42 -3.03 21.19
C SER A 168 -15.51 -2.47 20.10
N ALA A 169 -14.63 -1.51 20.42
CA ALA A 169 -13.65 -0.99 19.45
C ALA A 169 -12.65 -2.07 19.01
N THR A 170 -12.17 -2.90 19.94
CA THR A 170 -11.30 -4.04 19.61
C THR A 170 -12.03 -5.06 18.71
N ALA A 171 -13.27 -5.41 19.06
CA ALA A 171 -14.07 -6.36 18.28
C ALA A 171 -14.34 -5.86 16.86
N LEU A 172 -14.65 -4.56 16.71
CA LEU A 172 -14.79 -3.91 15.42
C LEU A 172 -13.49 -3.99 14.62
N ALA A 173 -12.36 -3.61 15.22
CA ALA A 173 -11.08 -3.60 14.53
C ALA A 173 -10.68 -4.99 14.03
N VAL A 174 -10.85 -6.04 14.86
CA VAL A 174 -10.60 -7.43 14.44
C VAL A 174 -11.51 -7.84 13.28
N MET A 175 -12.80 -7.48 13.32
CA MET A 175 -13.74 -7.73 12.22
C MET A 175 -13.30 -7.07 10.92
N LEU A 176 -12.91 -5.78 10.97
CA LEU A 176 -12.40 -5.04 9.81
C LEU A 176 -11.11 -5.66 9.26
N GLY A 177 -10.21 -6.07 10.16
CA GLY A 177 -9.00 -6.81 9.80
C GLY A 177 -9.31 -8.09 9.04
N ASN A 178 -10.34 -8.85 9.46
CA ASN A 178 -10.77 -10.08 8.79
C ASN A 178 -11.38 -9.82 7.41
N LEU A 179 -12.00 -8.65 7.22
CA LEU A 179 -12.50 -8.17 5.92
C LEU A 179 -11.39 -7.60 5.02
N GLY A 180 -10.15 -7.52 5.52
CA GLY A 180 -8.99 -7.09 4.75
C GLY A 180 -8.69 -5.59 4.84
N PHE A 181 -9.35 -4.85 5.72
CA PHE A 181 -8.96 -3.48 6.05
C PHE A 181 -7.82 -3.46 7.07
N LYS A 182 -7.01 -2.41 7.02
CA LYS A 182 -6.24 -1.94 8.17
C LYS A 182 -7.10 -1.02 9.04
N VAL A 183 -6.59 -0.68 10.21
CA VAL A 183 -7.20 0.28 11.13
C VAL A 183 -6.17 1.33 11.53
N SER A 184 -6.56 2.59 11.43
CA SER A 184 -5.84 3.71 12.05
C SER A 184 -6.60 4.20 13.28
N LEU A 185 -5.89 4.69 14.29
CA LEU A 185 -6.48 5.27 15.49
C LEU A 185 -6.25 6.78 15.50
N VAL A 186 -7.25 7.58 15.89
CA VAL A 186 -7.18 9.04 15.78
C VAL A 186 -7.32 9.72 17.16
N PRO A 187 -6.38 9.48 18.11
CA PRO A 187 -6.53 9.99 19.46
C PRO A 187 -6.35 11.52 19.55
N TYR A 188 -7.21 12.20 20.31
CA TYR A 188 -6.90 13.51 20.90
C TYR A 188 -6.73 13.45 22.42
N THR A 189 -7.21 12.40 23.08
CA THR A 189 -7.13 12.16 24.54
C THR A 189 -7.25 10.67 24.87
N ASN A 190 -7.26 10.32 26.16
CA ASN A 190 -7.52 8.98 26.68
C ASN A 190 -6.49 7.91 26.22
N ALA A 191 -5.22 8.14 26.50
CA ALA A 191 -4.12 7.29 26.03
C ALA A 191 -4.25 5.80 26.45
N SER A 192 -4.79 5.52 27.63
CA SER A 192 -5.00 4.15 28.10
C SER A 192 -6.04 3.40 27.25
N TYR A 193 -7.12 4.07 26.83
CA TYR A 193 -8.10 3.49 25.91
C TYR A 193 -7.46 3.09 24.59
N TRP A 194 -6.79 4.04 23.91
CA TRP A 194 -6.23 3.80 22.58
C TRP A 194 -5.12 2.75 22.57
N THR A 195 -4.22 2.80 23.55
CA THR A 195 -3.15 1.80 23.68
C THR A 195 -3.71 0.40 23.97
N SER A 196 -4.83 0.30 24.71
CA SER A 196 -5.53 -0.96 24.94
C SER A 196 -6.19 -1.48 23.67
N VAL A 197 -6.88 -0.64 22.88
CA VAL A 197 -7.48 -1.04 21.60
C VAL A 197 -6.41 -1.54 20.63
N ALA A 198 -5.32 -0.79 20.48
CA ALA A 198 -4.20 -1.18 19.61
C ALA A 198 -3.60 -2.53 20.01
N THR A 199 -3.26 -2.68 21.30
CA THR A 199 -2.64 -3.90 21.85
C THR A 199 -3.57 -5.10 21.74
N ASN A 200 -4.82 -4.96 22.19
CA ASN A 200 -5.79 -6.05 22.17
C ASN A 200 -6.10 -6.51 20.75
N THR A 201 -6.26 -5.55 19.82
CA THR A 201 -6.52 -5.87 18.41
C THR A 201 -5.35 -6.62 17.81
N ASN A 202 -4.12 -6.10 17.94
CA ASN A 202 -2.96 -6.73 17.33
C ASN A 202 -2.52 -8.04 18.02
N ASN A 203 -2.90 -8.27 19.29
CA ASN A 203 -2.74 -9.57 19.93
C ASN A 203 -3.70 -10.62 19.35
N GLN A 204 -4.93 -10.22 19.00
CA GLN A 204 -5.92 -11.13 18.42
C GLN A 204 -5.74 -11.32 16.91
N ARG A 205 -5.39 -10.24 16.20
CA ARG A 205 -5.16 -10.23 14.76
C ARG A 205 -3.98 -9.31 14.43
N PRO A 206 -2.74 -9.84 14.42
CA PRO A 206 -1.53 -9.06 14.21
C PRO A 206 -1.53 -8.21 12.95
N GLY A 207 -1.08 -6.95 13.10
CA GLY A 207 -0.93 -6.00 12.01
C GLY A 207 -2.23 -5.41 11.49
N THR A 208 -3.32 -5.52 12.25
CA THR A 208 -4.61 -4.88 11.91
C THR A 208 -4.55 -3.38 12.18
N VAL A 209 -4.14 -2.98 13.39
CA VAL A 209 -3.86 -1.58 13.71
C VAL A 209 -2.43 -1.28 13.30
N ASP A 210 -2.24 -0.40 12.34
CA ASP A 210 -0.92 -0.12 11.74
C ASP A 210 -0.53 1.36 11.72
N ARG A 211 -1.42 2.24 12.17
CA ARG A 211 -1.23 3.70 12.14
C ARG A 211 -1.92 4.37 13.31
N VAL A 212 -1.28 5.39 13.88
CA VAL A 212 -1.90 6.30 14.85
C VAL A 212 -1.76 7.75 14.38
N ASP A 213 -2.89 8.38 14.12
CA ASP A 213 -3.02 9.79 13.75
C ASP A 213 -3.32 10.62 15.00
N LEU A 214 -2.27 11.02 15.73
CA LEU A 214 -2.41 11.79 16.96
C LEU A 214 -2.79 13.23 16.64
N GLN A 215 -3.96 13.66 17.14
CA GLN A 215 -4.41 15.03 17.00
C GLN A 215 -3.61 15.95 17.95
N CYS A 216 -2.80 16.85 17.38
CA CYS A 216 -2.08 17.90 18.12
C CYS A 216 -2.61 19.30 17.79
N TYR A 217 -3.92 19.41 17.55
CA TYR A 217 -4.68 20.62 17.23
C TYR A 217 -6.00 20.64 18.00
N ALA A 218 -6.69 21.78 18.04
CA ALA A 218 -7.98 21.95 18.71
C ALA A 218 -7.99 21.39 20.14
N GLY A 219 -8.92 20.49 20.47
CA GLY A 219 -8.99 19.83 21.78
C GLY A 219 -7.73 19.01 22.14
N GLY A 220 -6.96 18.60 21.14
CA GLY A 220 -5.68 17.90 21.26
C GLY A 220 -4.44 18.81 21.20
N ALA A 221 -4.58 20.14 21.14
CA ALA A 221 -3.44 21.06 20.93
C ALA A 221 -2.31 20.93 21.99
N GLY A 222 -2.62 20.41 23.18
CA GLY A 222 -1.64 20.12 24.24
C GLY A 222 -0.88 18.81 24.06
N ASN A 223 -1.22 17.98 23.08
CA ASN A 223 -0.56 16.70 22.85
C ASN A 223 0.86 16.89 22.33
N SER A 224 1.73 16.00 22.82
CA SER A 224 3.05 15.78 22.25
C SER A 224 3.18 14.30 21.94
N PRO A 225 3.53 13.92 20.69
CA PRO A 225 3.69 12.51 20.32
C PRO A 225 4.80 11.80 21.11
N CYS A 226 5.68 12.54 21.78
CA CYS A 226 6.65 11.97 22.71
C CYS A 226 5.99 11.18 23.86
N ASN A 227 4.76 11.54 24.24
CA ASN A 227 4.04 10.99 25.38
C ASN A 227 3.09 9.84 25.01
N TRP A 228 3.02 9.48 23.72
CA TRP A 228 2.13 8.45 23.20
C TRP A 228 2.95 7.25 22.75
N ASN A 229 2.70 6.08 23.35
CA ASN A 229 3.46 4.87 23.09
C ASN A 229 2.54 3.72 22.69
N PHE A 230 2.60 3.33 21.42
CA PHE A 230 1.85 2.22 20.83
C PHE A 230 2.76 1.04 20.44
N GLY A 231 3.93 0.92 21.10
CA GLY A 231 4.92 -0.10 20.78
C GLY A 231 5.55 0.14 19.42
N SER A 232 5.37 -0.80 18.50
CA SER A 232 5.91 -0.72 17.13
C SER A 232 5.01 0.03 16.15
N ILE A 233 3.79 0.41 16.56
CA ILE A 233 2.86 1.13 15.68
C ILE A 233 3.32 2.60 15.57
N PRO A 234 3.58 3.10 14.35
CA PRO A 234 4.06 4.46 14.17
C PRO A 234 3.00 5.51 14.52
N VAL A 235 3.46 6.61 15.12
CA VAL A 235 2.64 7.79 15.41
C VAL A 235 2.92 8.87 14.36
N TYR A 236 1.84 9.46 13.85
CA TYR A 236 1.84 10.57 12.91
C TYR A 236 1.18 11.76 13.62
N ALA A 237 1.91 12.87 13.73
CA ALA A 237 1.42 14.04 14.44
C ALA A 237 0.58 14.92 13.51
N GLY A 238 -0.68 15.14 13.88
CA GLY A 238 -1.63 15.98 13.19
C GLY A 238 -1.51 17.43 13.60
N LEU A 239 -1.59 18.34 12.65
CA LEU A 239 -1.62 19.79 12.88
C LEU A 239 -2.73 20.41 12.04
N TRP A 240 -3.25 21.56 12.48
CA TRP A 240 -4.32 22.27 11.78
C TRP A 240 -3.79 23.51 11.05
N ASP A 241 -4.14 23.67 9.77
CA ASP A 241 -3.77 24.85 8.97
C ASP A 241 -4.34 26.16 9.54
N ALA A 242 -5.53 26.12 10.18
CA ALA A 242 -6.10 27.28 10.86
C ALA A 242 -5.28 27.74 12.08
N GLU A 243 -4.46 26.86 12.66
CA GLU A 243 -3.63 27.16 13.84
C GLU A 243 -2.17 27.41 13.50
N LYS A 244 -1.68 26.86 12.37
CA LYS A 244 -0.26 26.87 12.02
C LYS A 244 -0.06 27.03 10.52
N THR A 245 0.76 28.03 10.18
CA THR A 245 1.32 28.18 8.84
C THR A 245 2.26 27.02 8.47
N THR A 246 2.57 26.87 7.17
CA THR A 246 3.48 25.84 6.66
C THR A 246 4.86 25.82 7.35
N SER A 247 5.43 27.00 7.66
CA SER A 247 6.72 27.11 8.35
C SER A 247 6.64 26.66 9.81
N GLN A 248 5.53 26.96 10.48
CA GLN A 248 5.26 26.52 11.85
C GLN A 248 5.02 25.01 11.91
N VAL A 249 4.31 24.44 10.93
CA VAL A 249 4.15 22.98 10.77
C VAL A 249 5.51 22.31 10.64
N GLN A 250 6.35 22.76 9.70
CA GLN A 250 7.68 22.19 9.49
C GLN A 250 8.56 22.30 10.75
N SER A 251 8.54 23.45 11.43
CA SER A 251 9.31 23.68 12.66
C SER A 251 8.87 22.74 13.79
N GLN A 252 7.57 22.67 14.06
CA GLN A 252 7.00 21.83 15.11
C GLN A 252 7.31 20.35 14.89
N LEU A 253 7.15 19.87 13.66
CA LEU A 253 7.45 18.49 13.29
C LEU A 253 8.95 18.17 13.40
N ASN A 254 9.83 19.10 13.03
CA ASN A 254 11.27 18.94 13.24
C ASN A 254 11.62 18.83 14.73
N THR A 255 11.00 19.65 15.57
CA THR A 255 11.18 19.53 17.03
C THR A 255 10.82 18.14 17.52
N TRP A 256 9.64 17.61 17.16
CA TRP A 256 9.23 16.27 17.59
C TRP A 256 10.04 15.13 16.97
N LYS A 257 10.45 15.25 15.70
CA LYS A 257 11.36 14.29 15.07
C LYS A 257 12.66 14.13 15.87
N ASN A 258 13.19 15.25 16.38
CA ASN A 258 14.44 15.27 17.13
C ASN A 258 14.28 14.93 18.61
N SER A 259 13.13 15.19 19.23
CA SER A 259 12.91 15.00 20.67
C SER A 259 12.19 13.70 21.06
N CYS A 260 11.47 13.06 20.14
CA CYS A 260 10.61 11.91 20.46
C CYS A 260 11.20 10.53 20.12
N ASN A 261 12.54 10.36 20.09
CA ASN A 261 13.22 9.07 19.90
C ASN A 261 12.69 8.22 18.72
N ALA A 262 12.49 8.83 17.55
CA ALA A 262 11.95 8.16 16.35
C ALA A 262 10.52 7.57 16.47
N ARG A 263 9.76 7.92 17.52
CA ARG A 263 8.33 7.54 17.65
C ARG A 263 7.45 8.20 16.59
N VAL A 264 7.82 9.41 16.19
CA VAL A 264 7.12 10.15 15.12
C VAL A 264 7.72 9.77 13.78
N GLN A 265 6.91 9.21 12.89
CA GLN A 265 7.35 8.74 11.57
C GLN A 265 6.69 9.52 10.42
N GLY A 266 6.01 10.61 10.74
CA GLY A 266 5.42 11.52 9.77
C GLY A 266 4.43 12.46 10.44
N GLY A 267 3.55 13.06 9.64
CA GLY A 267 2.51 13.94 10.12
C GLY A 267 1.34 13.99 9.15
N PHE A 268 0.28 14.65 9.56
CA PHE A 268 -0.86 14.91 8.69
C PHE A 268 -1.42 16.31 8.92
N MET A 269 -2.14 16.80 7.91
CA MET A 269 -2.91 18.03 8.01
C MET A 269 -4.38 17.74 8.25
N TRP A 270 -4.92 18.42 9.25
CA TRP A 270 -6.31 18.86 9.31
C TRP A 270 -6.31 20.28 8.72
N LEU A 271 -7.13 20.70 7.76
CA LEU A 271 -8.06 19.92 6.95
C LEU A 271 -7.98 20.38 5.48
N TYR A 272 -8.09 19.44 4.53
CA TYR A 272 -8.14 19.75 3.09
C TYR A 272 -9.21 20.79 2.76
N ASP A 273 -10.36 20.73 3.42
CA ASP A 273 -11.51 21.60 3.19
C ASP A 273 -11.20 23.09 3.37
N ASP A 274 -10.20 23.43 4.18
CA ASP A 274 -9.78 24.81 4.43
C ASP A 274 -8.78 25.33 3.37
N ILE A 275 -8.13 24.40 2.63
CA ILE A 275 -6.97 24.68 1.77
C ILE A 275 -7.11 24.13 0.34
N ASP A 276 -8.31 23.66 -0.04
CA ASP A 276 -8.59 23.09 -1.35
C ASP A 276 -8.56 24.17 -2.46
N ASN A 277 -8.38 23.72 -3.70
CA ASN A 277 -8.25 24.60 -4.87
C ASN A 277 -7.20 25.71 -4.70
N SER A 278 -6.09 25.39 -4.04
CA SER A 278 -5.11 26.36 -3.58
C SER A 278 -3.71 25.76 -3.54
N PRO A 279 -2.66 26.55 -3.86
CA PRO A 279 -1.27 26.11 -3.71
C PRO A 279 -0.92 25.63 -2.29
N GLN A 280 -1.72 26.01 -1.28
CA GLN A 280 -1.53 25.60 0.10
C GLN A 280 -1.62 24.08 0.28
N THR A 281 -2.48 23.38 -0.47
CA THR A 281 -2.58 21.91 -0.41
C THR A 281 -1.21 21.25 -0.62
N ALA A 282 -0.47 21.64 -1.67
CA ALA A 282 0.87 21.12 -1.92
C ALA A 282 1.94 21.70 -0.98
N ALA A 283 1.76 22.94 -0.51
CA ALA A 283 2.71 23.61 0.37
C ALA A 283 2.78 22.94 1.76
N TYR A 284 1.64 22.55 2.34
CA TYR A 284 1.62 21.83 3.61
C TYR A 284 2.18 20.40 3.48
N ALA A 285 1.85 19.68 2.40
CA ALA A 285 2.49 18.39 2.11
C ALA A 285 4.02 18.54 2.05
N THR A 286 4.50 19.59 1.38
CA THR A 286 5.94 19.90 1.27
C THR A 286 6.57 20.20 2.63
N ALA A 287 5.88 20.95 3.51
CA ALA A 287 6.36 21.24 4.87
C ALA A 287 6.61 19.96 5.68
N ILE A 288 5.68 19.00 5.64
CA ILE A 288 5.85 17.70 6.31
C ILE A 288 6.97 16.89 5.64
N ARG A 289 7.02 16.88 4.30
CA ARG A 289 8.04 16.16 3.54
C ARG A 289 9.46 16.66 3.78
N ASN A 290 9.64 17.94 4.01
CA ASN A 290 10.96 18.49 4.34
C ASN A 290 11.51 17.94 5.67
N VAL A 291 10.62 17.51 6.58
CA VAL A 291 11.00 16.93 7.87
C VAL A 291 11.27 15.44 7.74
N PHE A 292 10.33 14.69 7.16
CA PHE A 292 10.39 13.23 7.20
C PHE A 292 10.79 12.58 5.88
N GLY A 293 10.85 13.33 4.78
CA GLY A 293 10.83 12.78 3.42
C GLY A 293 9.39 12.51 2.97
N GLY A 294 9.23 11.85 1.83
CA GLY A 294 7.91 11.51 1.31
C GLY A 294 7.95 10.32 0.37
N GLY A 295 6.77 9.93 -0.11
CA GLY A 295 6.62 8.89 -1.11
C GLY A 295 7.25 9.28 -2.44
N THR A 296 7.73 8.29 -3.18
CA THR A 296 8.20 8.48 -4.56
C THR A 296 7.01 8.75 -5.47
N LEU A 297 7.08 9.80 -6.28
CA LEU A 297 6.08 10.06 -7.31
C LEU A 297 6.06 8.89 -8.30
N SER A 298 4.93 8.20 -8.37
CA SER A 298 4.75 7.13 -9.36
C SER A 298 4.69 7.73 -10.77
N THR A 299 5.37 7.10 -11.72
CA THR A 299 5.28 7.47 -13.14
C THR A 299 4.11 6.72 -13.78
N ALA A 300 3.25 7.41 -14.53
CA ALA A 300 2.24 6.75 -15.34
C ALA A 300 2.90 6.01 -16.50
N ALA A 301 2.90 4.67 -16.47
CA ALA A 301 3.48 3.84 -17.53
C ALA A 301 2.41 3.34 -18.51
N VAL A 302 1.34 2.76 -17.99
CA VAL A 302 0.23 2.24 -18.79
C VAL A 302 -1.08 2.58 -18.11
N THR A 303 -2.06 3.05 -18.89
CA THR A 303 -3.41 3.34 -18.41
C THR A 303 -4.37 2.28 -18.92
N PHE A 304 -5.14 1.70 -17.99
CA PHE A 304 -6.16 0.70 -18.23
C PHE A 304 -7.53 1.34 -18.07
N TYR A 305 -8.43 1.03 -18.99
CA TYR A 305 -9.75 1.65 -19.09
C TYR A 305 -10.83 0.57 -19.00
N ARG A 306 -11.88 0.88 -18.24
CA ARG A 306 -13.04 0.01 -18.07
C ARG A 306 -13.76 -0.28 -19.38
N ASP A 307 -13.89 0.75 -20.22
CA ASP A 307 -14.66 0.65 -21.47
C ASP A 307 -13.74 0.75 -22.70
N CYS A 308 -14.24 0.32 -23.86
CA CYS A 308 -13.59 0.57 -25.14
C CYS A 308 -13.53 2.09 -25.44
N ASN A 309 -12.67 2.45 -26.38
CA ASN A 309 -12.35 3.81 -26.81
C ASN A 309 -11.85 4.70 -25.67
N TYR A 310 -11.11 4.12 -24.72
CA TYR A 310 -10.54 4.81 -23.57
C TYR A 310 -11.60 5.47 -22.66
N GLY A 311 -12.79 4.85 -22.59
CA GLY A 311 -13.91 5.30 -21.76
C GLY A 311 -13.92 4.72 -20.35
N GLY A 312 -14.88 5.17 -19.54
CA GLY A 312 -15.10 4.68 -18.19
C GLY A 312 -14.01 5.07 -17.19
N LEU A 313 -13.85 4.27 -16.14
CA LEU A 313 -12.77 4.45 -15.17
C LEU A 313 -11.41 4.24 -15.85
N ALA A 314 -10.50 5.20 -15.67
CA ALA A 314 -9.13 5.14 -16.17
C ALA A 314 -8.13 5.11 -15.00
N ILE A 315 -7.33 4.05 -14.92
CA ILE A 315 -6.28 3.88 -13.91
C ILE A 315 -4.93 3.69 -14.58
N SER A 316 -4.02 4.61 -14.29
CA SER A 316 -2.63 4.56 -14.71
C SER A 316 -1.79 3.85 -13.66
N LEU A 317 -1.06 2.82 -14.08
CA LEU A 317 -0.17 2.07 -13.22
C LEU A 317 1.30 2.38 -13.56
N PRO A 318 2.20 2.43 -12.57
CA PRO A 318 3.65 2.42 -12.81
C PRO A 318 4.14 1.05 -13.29
N THR A 319 5.45 0.92 -13.49
CA THR A 319 6.05 -0.40 -13.71
C THR A 319 5.86 -1.27 -12.48
N GLY A 320 5.57 -2.56 -12.70
CA GLY A 320 5.29 -3.46 -11.59
C GLY A 320 4.59 -4.74 -12.01
N ASP A 321 4.35 -5.54 -10.98
CA ASP A 321 3.72 -6.86 -11.02
C ASP A 321 2.42 -6.78 -10.25
N TYR A 322 1.31 -7.08 -10.93
CA TYR A 322 -0.03 -6.85 -10.45
C TYR A 322 -0.84 -8.15 -10.52
N THR A 323 -0.97 -8.83 -9.38
CA THR A 323 -2.00 -9.83 -9.14
C THR A 323 -3.38 -9.18 -9.10
N LEU A 324 -4.44 -9.98 -9.16
CA LEU A 324 -5.82 -9.50 -9.05
C LEU A 324 -6.03 -8.66 -7.78
N SER A 325 -5.57 -9.15 -6.64
CA SER A 325 -5.66 -8.43 -5.36
C SER A 325 -4.97 -7.07 -5.41
N ARG A 326 -3.88 -6.95 -6.16
CA ARG A 326 -3.19 -5.67 -6.35
C ARG A 326 -3.92 -4.77 -7.34
N LEU A 327 -4.49 -5.30 -8.41
CA LEU A 327 -5.34 -4.51 -9.34
C LEU A 327 -6.55 -3.93 -8.61
N GLN A 328 -7.21 -4.74 -7.79
CA GLN A 328 -8.33 -4.33 -6.96
C GLN A 328 -7.95 -3.22 -5.97
N SER A 329 -6.72 -3.22 -5.42
CA SER A 329 -6.27 -2.14 -4.53
C SER A 329 -6.00 -0.80 -5.24
N PHE A 330 -6.00 -0.79 -6.58
CA PHE A 330 -6.04 0.41 -7.42
C PHE A 330 -7.45 0.70 -7.98
N GLY A 331 -8.45 -0.14 -7.68
CA GLY A 331 -9.83 0.00 -8.15
C GLY A 331 -10.12 -0.66 -9.51
N ILE A 332 -9.17 -1.41 -10.08
CA ILE A 332 -9.38 -2.21 -11.29
C ILE A 332 -10.00 -3.55 -10.87
N ARG A 333 -11.21 -3.87 -11.35
CA ARG A 333 -11.91 -5.12 -11.01
C ARG A 333 -11.41 -6.29 -11.85
N ASN A 334 -11.75 -7.50 -11.43
CA ASN A 334 -11.50 -8.68 -12.24
C ASN A 334 -12.26 -8.54 -13.55
N ASP A 335 -11.62 -8.89 -14.68
CA ASP A 335 -12.33 -8.97 -15.96
C ASP A 335 -13.01 -7.64 -16.34
N ASP A 336 -12.35 -6.50 -16.07
CA ASP A 336 -12.93 -5.15 -16.20
C ASP A 336 -12.07 -4.23 -17.09
N ILE A 337 -11.15 -4.79 -17.88
CA ILE A 337 -10.28 -4.02 -18.78
C ILE A 337 -10.74 -4.24 -20.23
N SER A 338 -11.19 -3.16 -20.88
CA SER A 338 -11.64 -3.18 -22.28
C SER A 338 -10.74 -2.39 -23.23
N SER A 339 -9.95 -1.44 -22.75
CA SER A 339 -8.95 -0.72 -23.57
C SER A 339 -7.72 -0.26 -22.78
N VAL A 340 -6.63 0.05 -23.48
CA VAL A 340 -5.32 0.34 -22.88
C VAL A 340 -4.59 1.44 -23.64
N THR A 341 -4.03 2.43 -22.94
CA THR A 341 -3.02 3.35 -23.51
C THR A 341 -1.65 3.06 -22.93
N VAL A 342 -0.67 2.84 -23.81
CA VAL A 342 0.71 2.53 -23.42
C VAL A 342 1.58 3.77 -23.66
N ASN A 343 2.15 4.35 -22.61
CA ASN A 343 3.06 5.48 -22.77
C ASN A 343 4.36 5.03 -23.46
N SER A 344 4.98 5.95 -24.19
CA SER A 344 6.23 5.69 -24.90
C SER A 344 7.29 5.13 -23.95
N GLY A 345 8.00 4.09 -24.40
CA GLY A 345 9.01 3.41 -23.59
C GLY A 345 8.45 2.47 -22.52
N TYR A 346 7.20 2.02 -22.64
CA TYR A 346 6.60 1.01 -21.76
C TYR A 346 5.92 -0.12 -22.54
N SER A 347 5.56 -1.18 -21.83
CA SER A 347 4.74 -2.28 -22.32
C SER A 347 3.95 -2.90 -21.18
N THR A 348 2.86 -3.59 -21.53
CA THR A 348 2.14 -4.43 -20.58
C THR A 348 1.90 -5.82 -21.15
N ARG A 349 1.83 -6.81 -20.27
CA ARG A 349 1.32 -8.14 -20.58
C ARG A 349 0.14 -8.44 -19.66
N LEU A 350 -1.01 -8.68 -20.26
CA LEU A 350 -2.24 -9.11 -19.59
C LEU A 350 -2.25 -10.63 -19.50
N TYR A 351 -2.82 -11.16 -18.42
CA TYR A 351 -2.98 -12.58 -18.17
C TYR A 351 -4.42 -12.88 -17.79
N GLN A 352 -4.94 -13.98 -18.35
CA GLN A 352 -6.34 -14.37 -18.20
C GLN A 352 -6.68 -14.77 -16.76
N ASN A 353 -5.73 -15.40 -16.05
CA ASN A 353 -5.91 -15.83 -14.68
C ASN A 353 -5.04 -15.00 -13.74
N ASP A 354 -5.37 -15.01 -12.45
CA ASP A 354 -4.54 -14.40 -11.41
C ASP A 354 -3.15 -15.08 -11.34
N ASN A 355 -2.19 -14.40 -10.72
CA ASN A 355 -0.81 -14.85 -10.55
C ASN A 355 -0.10 -15.19 -11.87
N TYR A 356 -0.40 -14.42 -12.92
CA TYR A 356 0.21 -14.53 -14.25
C TYR A 356 -0.05 -15.87 -14.95
N GLY A 357 -1.17 -16.52 -14.62
CA GLY A 357 -1.59 -17.78 -15.21
C GLY A 357 -2.46 -17.63 -16.46
N GLY A 358 -2.69 -18.75 -17.14
CA GLY A 358 -3.57 -18.81 -18.31
C GLY A 358 -2.93 -18.25 -19.59
N THR A 359 -3.76 -17.90 -20.56
CA THR A 359 -3.29 -17.25 -21.79
C THR A 359 -2.81 -15.83 -21.49
N SER A 360 -2.01 -15.23 -22.38
CA SER A 360 -1.52 -13.85 -22.20
C SER A 360 -1.54 -13.04 -23.48
N LEU A 361 -1.74 -11.73 -23.34
CA LEU A 361 -1.65 -10.74 -24.43
C LEU A 361 -0.59 -9.71 -24.10
N ALA A 362 0.39 -9.55 -24.98
CA ALA A 362 1.41 -8.50 -24.87
C ALA A 362 1.00 -7.27 -25.69
N LEU A 363 1.10 -6.10 -25.08
CA LEU A 363 0.80 -4.80 -25.68
C LEU A 363 2.00 -3.87 -25.52
N THR A 364 2.55 -3.42 -26.64
CA THR A 364 3.61 -2.39 -26.71
C THR A 364 3.09 -1.07 -27.27
N ALA A 365 1.81 -1.01 -27.63
CA ALA A 365 1.12 0.16 -28.14
C ALA A 365 -0.29 0.21 -27.58
N SER A 366 -0.91 1.39 -27.63
CA SER A 366 -2.29 1.58 -27.22
C SER A 366 -3.25 0.74 -28.07
N ASN A 367 -4.27 0.19 -27.44
CA ASN A 367 -5.36 -0.54 -28.09
C ASN A 367 -6.69 0.06 -27.62
N ALA A 368 -7.44 0.63 -28.56
CA ALA A 368 -8.71 1.29 -28.28
C ALA A 368 -9.82 0.31 -27.92
N CYS A 369 -9.75 -0.97 -28.28
CA CYS A 369 -10.77 -1.96 -27.90
C CYS A 369 -10.23 -3.38 -28.00
N LEU A 370 -10.15 -4.07 -26.87
CA LEU A 370 -9.58 -5.42 -26.78
C LEU A 370 -10.48 -6.52 -27.38
N VAL A 371 -11.71 -6.18 -27.79
CA VAL A 371 -12.65 -7.09 -28.47
C VAL A 371 -12.03 -7.72 -29.72
N ALA A 372 -11.38 -6.92 -30.58
CA ALA A 372 -10.77 -7.43 -31.81
C ALA A 372 -9.58 -8.36 -31.54
N ALA A 373 -8.97 -8.24 -30.35
CA ALA A 373 -7.93 -9.16 -29.88
C ALA A 373 -8.49 -10.39 -29.16
N GLY A 374 -9.81 -10.46 -28.91
CA GLY A 374 -10.44 -11.52 -28.10
C GLY A 374 -10.11 -11.41 -26.60
N TRP A 375 -9.80 -10.21 -26.12
CA TRP A 375 -9.27 -9.96 -24.76
C TRP A 375 -10.10 -8.99 -23.92
N ASN A 376 -11.31 -8.65 -24.38
CA ASN A 376 -12.23 -7.78 -23.64
C ASN A 376 -12.63 -8.44 -22.32
N ASP A 377 -12.45 -7.75 -21.20
CA ASP A 377 -12.95 -8.22 -19.90
C ASP A 377 -12.43 -9.62 -19.53
N LEU A 378 -11.14 -9.89 -19.81
CA LEU A 378 -10.51 -11.19 -19.49
C LEU A 378 -9.30 -11.07 -18.56
N ALA A 379 -8.80 -9.86 -18.31
CA ALA A 379 -7.57 -9.70 -17.55
C ALA A 379 -7.81 -9.84 -16.05
N SER A 380 -7.17 -10.84 -15.43
CA SER A 380 -7.17 -11.06 -13.99
C SER A 380 -5.83 -10.69 -13.33
N SER A 381 -4.73 -10.66 -14.09
CA SER A 381 -3.43 -10.15 -13.62
C SER A 381 -2.63 -9.53 -14.76
N LEU A 382 -1.67 -8.66 -14.45
CA LEU A 382 -0.85 -8.01 -15.46
C LEU A 382 0.56 -7.65 -14.97
N ILE A 383 1.43 -7.48 -15.95
CA ILE A 383 2.81 -7.04 -15.78
C ILE A 383 2.99 -5.75 -16.56
N VAL A 384 3.59 -4.72 -15.94
CA VAL A 384 4.01 -3.47 -16.60
C VAL A 384 5.52 -3.34 -16.52
N ARG A 385 6.16 -3.03 -17.65
CA ARG A 385 7.62 -2.92 -17.76
C ARG A 385 8.03 -1.69 -18.56
N SER A 386 9.21 -1.15 -18.25
CA SER A 386 9.90 -0.24 -19.17
C SER A 386 10.32 -1.02 -20.42
N GLY A 387 10.08 -0.40 -21.57
CA GLY A 387 10.43 -0.92 -22.88
C GLY A 387 11.94 -0.93 -23.05
N SER A 388 12.51 -2.12 -23.12
CA SER A 388 13.75 -2.40 -23.84
C SER A 388 13.40 -3.46 -24.88
N GLY A 389 12.83 -3.06 -26.02
CA GLY A 389 12.32 -4.05 -26.97
C GLY A 389 11.43 -3.59 -28.12
N ALA A 390 11.45 -2.32 -28.54
CA ALA A 390 10.95 -1.95 -29.87
C ALA A 390 12.05 -2.24 -30.90
N ARG A 391 12.30 -3.52 -31.18
CA ARG A 391 12.83 -3.94 -32.48
C ARG A 391 11.89 -5.00 -33.02
N VAL A 392 11.16 -4.55 -34.04
CA VAL A 392 10.34 -5.27 -35.00
C VAL A 392 10.83 -6.70 -35.20
N ALA A 393 9.92 -7.66 -35.08
CA ALA A 393 10.08 -8.96 -35.70
C ALA A 393 10.01 -8.73 -37.22
N GLU A 394 11.15 -8.81 -37.92
CA GLU A 394 11.26 -9.22 -39.32
C GLU A 394 12.72 -9.51 -39.71
N ASP A 395 12.85 -10.31 -40.77
CA ASP A 395 13.94 -11.18 -41.28
C ASP A 395 15.29 -10.49 -41.64
N PRO A 396 16.43 -11.22 -41.76
CA PRO A 396 17.78 -10.67 -41.77
C PRO A 396 18.26 -10.31 -43.17
N SER A 397 18.69 -9.06 -43.38
CA SER A 397 19.84 -8.76 -44.25
C SER A 397 20.32 -7.32 -44.07
N VAL A 398 21.63 -7.15 -44.29
CA VAL A 398 22.40 -5.90 -44.43
C VAL A 398 22.98 -5.31 -43.13
N GLN A 399 24.24 -5.68 -42.90
CA GLN A 399 25.21 -5.02 -42.04
C GLN A 399 25.62 -3.64 -42.62
N LYS A 400 25.71 -2.60 -41.77
CA LYS A 400 26.99 -1.91 -41.51
C LYS A 400 26.94 -1.03 -40.25
N SER A 401 27.93 -1.27 -39.40
CA SER A 401 28.40 -0.64 -38.17
C SER A 401 28.58 0.89 -38.25
N ILE A 402 28.73 1.72 -37.19
CA ILE A 402 29.46 1.67 -35.89
C ILE A 402 28.80 2.79 -35.02
N ILE A 403 28.44 2.68 -33.73
CA ILE A 403 29.25 2.69 -32.49
C ILE A 403 28.34 2.16 -31.34
N PRO A 404 28.75 1.18 -30.50
CA PRO A 404 27.92 0.70 -29.40
C PRO A 404 28.16 1.46 -28.09
N VAL A 405 27.10 2.07 -27.56
CA VAL A 405 26.93 2.24 -26.10
C VAL A 405 26.35 0.93 -25.60
N ILE A 406 27.04 0.24 -24.70
CA ILE A 406 26.66 -1.10 -24.22
C ILE A 406 25.76 -1.00 -22.98
N PRO A 407 24.47 -1.40 -23.03
CA PRO A 407 23.68 -1.71 -21.85
C PRO A 407 23.76 -3.23 -21.62
N ILE A 408 24.55 -3.66 -20.63
CA ILE A 408 24.81 -5.09 -20.42
C ILE A 408 23.77 -5.69 -19.48
N ALA A 409 22.68 -6.20 -20.05
CA ALA A 409 21.78 -7.14 -19.35
C ALA A 409 21.16 -8.20 -20.28
N GLY A 410 21.75 -8.45 -21.45
CA GLY A 410 21.24 -9.41 -22.43
C GLY A 410 21.58 -10.89 -22.17
N ASN A 411 22.64 -11.21 -21.43
CA ASN A 411 23.18 -12.57 -21.32
C ASN A 411 23.27 -13.09 -19.87
N PHE A 412 22.24 -12.92 -19.05
CA PHE A 412 22.22 -13.53 -17.70
C PHE A 412 21.40 -14.82 -17.65
N THR A 413 22.09 -15.96 -17.51
CA THR A 413 21.50 -17.30 -17.40
C THR A 413 21.79 -17.88 -16.03
N LEU A 414 20.76 -18.38 -15.34
CA LEU A 414 20.85 -18.97 -14.00
C LEU A 414 20.57 -20.48 -14.08
N TYR A 415 21.48 -21.31 -13.57
CA TYR A 415 21.38 -22.77 -13.69
C TYR A 415 22.18 -23.52 -12.60
N PRO A 416 21.81 -24.77 -12.26
CA PRO A 416 20.57 -25.43 -12.65
C PRO A 416 19.37 -24.73 -11.99
N ASN A 417 18.21 -24.81 -12.64
CA ASN A 417 16.94 -24.39 -12.06
C ASN A 417 15.87 -25.39 -12.52
N PRO A 418 15.38 -26.30 -11.67
CA PRO A 418 15.56 -26.33 -10.21
C PRO A 418 16.97 -26.67 -9.72
N VAL A 419 17.36 -26.18 -8.54
CA VAL A 419 18.69 -26.33 -7.93
C VAL A 419 18.62 -27.13 -6.64
N ALA A 420 19.57 -28.05 -6.43
CA ALA A 420 19.67 -28.83 -5.19
C ALA A 420 20.61 -28.19 -4.16
N SER A 421 21.83 -27.82 -4.57
CA SER A 421 22.87 -27.36 -3.64
C SER A 421 23.65 -26.14 -4.12
N GLU A 422 23.92 -26.02 -5.41
CA GLU A 422 24.74 -24.92 -5.93
C GLU A 422 24.10 -24.28 -7.15
N LEU A 423 23.88 -22.97 -7.07
CA LEU A 423 23.33 -22.14 -8.13
C LEU A 423 24.48 -21.44 -8.86
N ARG A 424 24.52 -21.52 -10.18
CA ARG A 424 25.54 -20.90 -11.03
C ARG A 424 24.88 -19.92 -12.00
N TRP A 425 25.65 -18.95 -12.45
CA TRP A 425 25.18 -18.06 -13.50
C TRP A 425 26.27 -17.73 -14.51
N GLN A 426 25.83 -17.48 -15.73
CA GLN A 426 26.63 -16.82 -16.76
C GLN A 426 26.07 -15.42 -16.94
N ALA A 427 26.96 -14.44 -17.10
CA ALA A 427 26.61 -13.05 -17.33
C ALA A 427 27.48 -12.49 -18.45
N GLY A 428 26.92 -11.62 -19.29
CA GLY A 428 27.70 -10.85 -20.28
C GLY A 428 28.57 -9.74 -19.68
N VAL A 429 28.56 -9.58 -18.36
CA VAL A 429 29.36 -8.63 -17.56
C VAL A 429 30.23 -9.37 -16.56
N ASP A 430 31.38 -8.78 -16.22
CA ASP A 430 32.08 -9.15 -15.00
C ASP A 430 31.25 -8.73 -13.78
N LEU A 431 30.92 -9.72 -12.95
CA LEU A 431 30.16 -9.55 -11.71
C LEU A 431 31.03 -9.77 -10.47
N THR A 432 32.35 -9.85 -10.60
CA THR A 432 33.26 -10.06 -9.47
C THR A 432 33.09 -8.96 -8.43
N GLY A 433 32.86 -9.33 -7.18
CA GLY A 433 32.60 -8.42 -6.06
C GLY A 433 31.14 -7.95 -5.90
N ALA A 434 30.26 -8.26 -6.85
CA ALA A 434 28.84 -7.87 -6.82
C ALA A 434 28.11 -8.39 -5.57
N GLN A 435 27.16 -7.62 -5.06
CA GLN A 435 26.34 -8.02 -3.91
C GLN A 435 25.22 -8.97 -4.37
N LEU A 436 25.12 -10.13 -3.73
CA LEU A 436 24.08 -11.14 -3.97
C LEU A 436 23.09 -11.14 -2.81
N GLN A 437 21.79 -11.16 -3.09
CA GLN A 437 20.73 -11.25 -2.10
C GLN A 437 19.67 -12.28 -2.55
N ILE A 438 19.31 -13.22 -1.68
CA ILE A 438 18.24 -14.19 -1.91
C ILE A 438 17.04 -13.79 -1.06
N PHE A 439 15.87 -13.69 -1.68
CA PHE A 439 14.59 -13.43 -1.01
C PHE A 439 13.65 -14.63 -1.15
N ASP A 440 12.81 -14.89 -0.16
CA ASP A 440 11.70 -15.83 -0.31
C ASP A 440 10.51 -15.17 -1.03
N LEU A 441 9.42 -15.93 -1.25
CA LEU A 441 8.21 -15.45 -1.91
C LEU A 441 7.48 -14.31 -1.17
N SER A 442 7.74 -14.12 0.13
CA SER A 442 7.20 -13.00 0.91
C SER A 442 8.03 -11.72 0.79
N GLY A 443 9.15 -11.77 0.06
CA GLY A 443 10.09 -10.67 -0.06
C GLY A 443 11.05 -10.55 1.14
N LYS A 444 11.09 -11.53 2.04
CA LYS A 444 12.01 -11.56 3.16
C LYS A 444 13.41 -11.96 2.68
N LEU A 445 14.43 -11.20 3.07
CA LEU A 445 15.84 -11.53 2.79
C LEU A 445 16.24 -12.80 3.55
N ILE A 446 16.63 -13.83 2.82
CA ILE A 446 17.05 -15.14 3.35
C ILE A 446 18.57 -15.25 3.44
N ARG A 447 19.29 -14.74 2.44
CA ARG A 447 20.76 -14.81 2.41
C ARG A 447 21.36 -13.62 1.67
N SER A 448 22.51 -13.14 2.14
CA SER A 448 23.33 -12.14 1.44
C SER A 448 24.77 -12.64 1.30
N ALA A 449 25.41 -12.38 0.16
CA ALA A 449 26.80 -12.79 -0.12
C ALA A 449 27.48 -11.81 -1.10
N ARG A 450 28.78 -11.97 -1.32
CA ARG A 450 29.48 -11.33 -2.45
C ARG A 450 29.83 -12.36 -3.51
N ASN A 451 29.72 -11.96 -4.76
CA ASN A 451 30.11 -12.80 -5.87
C ASN A 451 31.63 -12.88 -5.99
N VAL A 452 32.16 -14.09 -5.93
CA VAL A 452 33.60 -14.37 -6.10
C VAL A 452 33.89 -15.29 -7.29
N ALA A 453 32.92 -16.09 -7.74
CA ALA A 453 33.14 -17.15 -8.72
C ALA A 453 31.88 -17.49 -9.55
N ASN A 454 30.93 -16.56 -9.67
CA ASN A 454 29.65 -16.74 -10.39
C ASN A 454 28.86 -18.00 -9.97
N ARG A 455 28.96 -18.34 -8.68
CA ARG A 455 28.28 -19.47 -8.04
C ARG A 455 27.89 -19.12 -6.62
N LEU A 456 26.82 -19.74 -6.14
CA LEU A 456 26.30 -19.56 -4.79
C LEU A 456 25.77 -20.90 -4.26
N ASP A 457 26.32 -21.34 -3.14
CA ASP A 457 25.77 -22.46 -2.39
C ASP A 457 24.40 -22.07 -1.80
N VAL A 458 23.40 -22.89 -2.08
CA VAL A 458 22.00 -22.76 -1.65
C VAL A 458 21.50 -24.03 -0.95
N SER A 459 22.40 -24.96 -0.60
CA SER A 459 22.05 -26.22 0.07
C SER A 459 21.31 -26.03 1.40
N GLY A 460 21.60 -24.95 2.13
CA GLY A 460 20.93 -24.57 3.37
C GLY A 460 19.53 -23.96 3.21
N LEU A 461 19.03 -23.79 1.98
CA LEU A 461 17.66 -23.34 1.73
C LEU A 461 16.68 -24.52 1.78
N HIS A 462 15.52 -24.32 2.38
CA HIS A 462 14.41 -25.27 2.27
C HIS A 462 13.88 -25.34 0.83
N THR A 463 13.22 -26.44 0.47
CA THR A 463 12.53 -26.58 -0.82
C THR A 463 11.52 -25.44 -1.00
N GLY A 464 11.56 -24.74 -2.13
CA GLY A 464 10.73 -23.55 -2.36
C GLY A 464 11.22 -22.66 -3.49
N VAL A 465 10.47 -21.59 -3.78
CA VAL A 465 10.82 -20.60 -4.81
C VAL A 465 11.50 -19.40 -4.15
N TYR A 466 12.59 -18.94 -4.75
CA TYR A 466 13.41 -17.84 -4.25
C TYR A 466 13.72 -16.85 -5.36
N THR A 467 14.01 -15.61 -4.98
CA THR A 467 14.48 -14.55 -5.89
C THR A 467 15.92 -14.19 -5.56
N LEU A 468 16.84 -14.38 -6.51
CA LEU A 468 18.21 -13.88 -6.47
C LEU A 468 18.27 -12.47 -7.08
N VAL A 469 18.79 -11.51 -6.31
CA VAL A 469 19.09 -10.14 -6.74
C VAL A 469 20.60 -9.94 -6.68
N ILE A 470 21.19 -9.47 -7.78
CA ILE A 470 22.61 -9.16 -7.92
C ILE A 470 22.76 -7.66 -8.19
N ARG A 471 23.51 -6.94 -7.34
CA ARG A 471 23.80 -5.51 -7.49
C ARG A 471 25.27 -5.31 -7.82
N SER A 472 25.57 -4.62 -8.93
CA SER A 472 26.93 -4.29 -9.35
C SER A 472 26.95 -2.94 -10.09
N ASN A 473 27.80 -2.00 -9.65
CA ASN A 473 28.06 -0.71 -10.32
C ASN A 473 26.80 -0.01 -10.88
N GLY A 474 25.78 0.17 -10.04
CA GLY A 474 24.53 0.85 -10.40
C GLY A 474 23.51 -0.01 -11.17
N SER A 475 23.87 -1.25 -11.53
CA SER A 475 23.00 -2.22 -12.21
C SER A 475 22.44 -3.25 -11.23
N VAL A 476 21.19 -3.68 -11.47
CA VAL A 476 20.49 -4.69 -10.66
C VAL A 476 19.97 -5.80 -11.58
N ILE A 477 20.38 -7.05 -11.30
CA ILE A 477 19.90 -8.24 -11.99
C ILE A 477 19.03 -9.04 -11.02
N THR A 478 17.80 -9.34 -11.43
CA THR A 478 16.86 -10.14 -10.61
C THR A 478 16.46 -11.40 -11.36
N ARG A 479 16.55 -12.57 -10.72
CA ARG A 479 16.13 -13.86 -11.28
C ARG A 479 15.52 -14.75 -10.20
N GLN A 480 14.46 -15.47 -10.54
CA GLN A 480 13.90 -16.50 -9.67
C GLN A 480 14.56 -17.86 -9.91
N PHE A 481 14.66 -18.67 -8.86
CA PHE A 481 15.03 -20.07 -8.94
C PHE A 481 14.23 -20.92 -7.96
N VAL A 482 14.08 -22.20 -8.27
CA VAL A 482 13.39 -23.20 -7.46
C VAL A 482 14.43 -24.06 -6.75
N LYS A 483 14.41 -24.07 -5.41
CA LYS A 483 15.19 -24.98 -4.58
C LYS A 483 14.42 -26.30 -4.44
N GLN A 484 15.07 -27.42 -4.75
CA GLN A 484 14.57 -28.77 -4.50
C GLN A 484 15.20 -29.36 -3.26
#